data_AF-A0A260R8H1-F1
#
_entry.id   AF-A0A260R8H1-F1
#
_cell.length_a   1.000
_cell.length_b   1.000
_cell.length_c   1.000
_cell.angle_alpha   90.00
_cell.angle_beta   90.00
_cell.angle_gamma   90.00
#
_symmetry.space_group_name_H-M   'P 1'
#
loop_
_entity.id
_entity.type
_entity.pdbx_description
1 polymer ?
#
loop_
_entity_poly.entity_id
_entity_poly.type
_entity_poly.pdbx_seq_one_letter_code
_entity_poly.pdbx_strand_id
1 'polypeptide(L)'
;MFGLTFEKLFLVAIIAGFVLGPSRLPGYAQQLGRAVRSVRQFVDTTRSAAEDEMGVPLRRSHWETMDVRQYDPRRIVADALRETDIDPNTEWPGEVLVEAGRVRPGQKYLITGPASHPRRILITSLPENDPRRIAAQVVGECRTAG
;
A
#
# COMPACT_ATOMS: atom_id res chain seq x y z
N MET A 1 -21.31 -4.81 -9.90
CA MET A 1 -21.46 -5.51 -8.60
C MET A 1 -22.35 -6.73 -8.86
N PHE A 2 -21.77 -7.94 -8.95
CA PHE A 2 -22.56 -9.14 -9.24
C PHE A 2 -23.50 -9.41 -8.07
N GLY A 3 -24.81 -9.32 -8.30
CA GLY A 3 -25.83 -9.66 -7.32
C GLY A 3 -25.96 -11.16 -7.10
N LEU A 4 -24.84 -11.86 -6.91
CA LEU A 4 -24.72 -13.28 -6.58
C LEU A 4 -25.05 -13.46 -5.10
N THR A 5 -26.33 -13.65 -4.79
CA THR A 5 -26.78 -14.10 -3.49
C THR A 5 -26.70 -15.62 -3.41
N PHE A 6 -26.62 -16.16 -2.19
CA PHE A 6 -26.58 -17.61 -1.95
C PHE A 6 -27.73 -18.34 -2.67
N GLU A 7 -28.94 -17.77 -2.61
CA GLU A 7 -30.12 -18.26 -3.31
C GLU A 7 -29.91 -18.40 -4.82
N LYS A 8 -29.33 -17.38 -5.47
CA LYS A 8 -29.09 -17.41 -6.92
C LYS A 8 -28.02 -18.43 -7.29
N LEU A 9 -26.98 -18.58 -6.47
CA LEU A 9 -25.96 -19.60 -6.69
C LEU A 9 -26.56 -21.01 -6.62
N PHE A 10 -27.45 -21.24 -5.64
CA PHE A 10 -28.16 -22.50 -5.48
C PHE A 10 -29.10 -22.78 -6.66
N LEU A 11 -29.88 -21.79 -7.11
CA LEU A 11 -30.74 -21.90 -8.29
C LEU A 11 -29.92 -22.24 -9.54
N VAL A 12 -28.80 -21.55 -9.76
CA VAL A 12 -27.89 -21.83 -10.88
C VAL A 12 -27.32 -23.24 -10.78
N ALA A 13 -26.94 -23.71 -9.60
CA ALA A 13 -26.42 -25.07 -9.40
C ALA A 13 -27.47 -26.14 -9.76
N ILE A 14 -28.74 -25.94 -9.38
CA ILE A 14 -29.84 -26.83 -9.76
C ILE A 14 -30.01 -26.86 -11.27
N ILE A 15 -30.09 -25.69 -11.92
CA ILE A 15 -30.26 -25.58 -13.37
C ILE A 15 -29.08 -26.24 -14.08
N ALA A 16 -27.85 -25.95 -13.66
CA ALA A 16 -26.64 -26.54 -14.23
C ALA A 16 -26.64 -28.07 -14.06
N GLY A 17 -27.07 -28.58 -12.91
CA GLY A 17 -27.18 -30.01 -12.66
C GLY A 17 -28.25 -30.70 -13.51
N PHE A 18 -29.36 -30.02 -13.78
CA PHE A 18 -30.39 -30.52 -14.67
C PHE A 18 -29.91 -30.55 -16.13
N VAL A 19 -29.27 -29.48 -16.60
CA VAL A 19 -28.74 -29.35 -17.98
C VAL A 19 -27.62 -30.36 -18.24
N LEU A 20 -26.71 -30.55 -17.28
CA LEU A 20 -25.58 -31.49 -17.40
C LEU A 20 -26.01 -32.95 -17.13
N GLY A 21 -27.13 -33.13 -16.44
CA GLY A 21 -27.65 -34.40 -15.96
C GLY A 21 -27.11 -34.79 -14.57
N PRO A 22 -27.98 -35.15 -13.60
CA PRO A 22 -27.58 -35.43 -12.22
C PRO A 22 -26.67 -36.66 -12.09
N SER A 23 -26.74 -37.58 -13.05
CA SER A 23 -25.88 -38.77 -13.10
C SER A 23 -24.44 -38.47 -13.52
N ARG A 24 -24.20 -37.37 -14.27
CA ARG A 24 -22.86 -37.03 -14.78
C ARG A 24 -22.09 -36.07 -13.86
N LEU A 25 -22.81 -35.22 -13.12
CA LEU A 25 -22.23 -34.31 -12.11
C LEU A 25 -21.24 -34.97 -11.14
N PRO A 26 -21.55 -36.10 -10.47
CA PRO A 26 -20.61 -36.71 -9.53
C PRO A 26 -19.34 -37.22 -10.23
N GLY A 27 -19.46 -37.70 -11.48
CA GLY A 27 -18.30 -38.12 -12.27
C GLY A 27 -17.35 -36.95 -12.59
N TYR A 28 -17.89 -35.79 -12.96
CA TYR A 28 -17.08 -34.58 -13.20
C TYR A 28 -16.53 -33.99 -11.90
N ALA A 29 -17.30 -33.99 -10.81
CA ALA A 29 -16.84 -33.54 -9.49
C ALA A 29 -15.66 -34.39 -8.99
N GLN A 30 -15.69 -35.70 -9.24
CA GLN A 30 -14.56 -36.58 -8.93
C GLN A 30 -13.32 -36.26 -9.77
N GLN A 31 -13.48 -35.99 -11.07
CA GLN A 31 -12.35 -35.59 -11.94
C GLN A 31 -11.74 -34.26 -11.49
N LEU A 32 -12.58 -33.26 -11.20
CA LEU A 32 -12.15 -31.98 -10.66
C LEU A 32 -11.47 -32.16 -9.30
N GLY A 33 -12.04 -32.96 -8.40
CA GLY A 33 -11.45 -33.24 -7.09
C GLY A 33 -10.07 -33.89 -7.20
N ARG A 34 -9.89 -34.84 -8.12
CA ARG A 34 -8.59 -35.44 -8.42
C ARG A 34 -7.60 -34.40 -8.96
N ALA A 35 -8.02 -33.54 -9.89
CA ALA A 35 -7.19 -32.49 -10.45
C ALA A 35 -6.77 -31.46 -9.39
N VAL A 36 -7.69 -31.02 -8.54
CA VAL A 36 -7.39 -30.12 -7.41
C VAL A 36 -6.39 -30.78 -6.46
N ARG A 37 -6.54 -32.08 -6.19
CA ARG A 37 -5.60 -32.80 -5.32
C ARG A 37 -4.22 -32.96 -5.94
N SER A 38 -4.13 -33.23 -7.25
CA SER A 38 -2.84 -33.30 -7.94
C SER A 38 -2.15 -31.94 -8.01
N VAL A 39 -2.91 -30.86 -8.26
CA VAL A 39 -2.37 -29.49 -8.21
C VAL A 39 -1.87 -29.16 -6.81
N ARG A 40 -2.65 -29.48 -5.76
CA ARG A 40 -2.23 -29.27 -4.37
C ARG A 40 -0.94 -30.03 -4.04
N GLN A 41 -0.87 -31.30 -4.44
CA GLN A 41 0.32 -32.11 -4.24
C GLN A 41 1.52 -31.56 -4.99
N PHE A 42 1.34 -31.11 -6.23
CA PHE A 42 2.39 -30.48 -7.02
C PHE A 42 2.93 -29.21 -6.34
N VAL A 43 2.03 -28.33 -5.87
CA VAL A 43 2.41 -27.12 -5.12
C VAL A 43 3.16 -27.48 -3.84
N ASP A 44 2.67 -28.46 -3.08
CA ASP A 44 3.35 -28.92 -1.85
C ASP A 44 4.76 -29.47 -2.18
N THR A 45 4.93 -30.23 -3.26
CA THR A 45 6.24 -30.76 -3.70
C THR A 45 7.20 -29.67 -4.17
N THR A 46 6.75 -28.74 -5.02
CA THR A 46 7.59 -27.62 -5.47
C THR A 46 8.02 -26.75 -4.30
N ARG A 47 7.11 -26.55 -3.33
CA ARG A 47 7.39 -25.79 -2.11
C ARG A 47 8.44 -26.50 -1.25
N SER A 48 8.34 -27.82 -1.06
CA SER A 48 9.36 -28.59 -0.35
C SER A 48 10.72 -28.52 -1.03
N ALA A 49 10.78 -28.65 -2.37
CA ALA A 49 12.03 -28.51 -3.11
C ALA A 49 12.65 -27.10 -2.97
N ALA A 50 11.82 -26.06 -3.01
CA ALA A 50 12.26 -24.68 -2.80
C ALA A 50 12.74 -24.42 -1.35
N GLU A 51 12.10 -25.06 -0.35
CA GLU A 51 12.53 -25.02 1.05
C GLU A 51 13.89 -25.70 1.26
N ASP A 52 14.12 -26.85 0.62
CA ASP A 52 15.37 -27.61 0.68
C ASP A 52 16.55 -26.84 0.05
N GLU A 53 16.30 -26.10 -1.05
CA GLU A 53 17.33 -25.28 -1.72
C GLU A 53 17.60 -23.94 -1.02
N MET A 54 16.58 -23.31 -0.42
CA MET A 54 16.73 -22.02 0.26
C MET A 54 17.10 -22.13 1.74
N GLY A 55 17.04 -23.33 2.33
CA GLY A 55 17.40 -23.60 3.73
C GLY A 55 16.51 -22.91 4.77
N VAL A 56 15.42 -22.26 4.34
CA VAL A 56 14.46 -21.59 5.22
C VAL A 56 13.15 -22.39 5.18
N PRO A 57 12.71 -22.98 6.32
CA PRO A 57 11.48 -23.75 6.36
C PRO A 57 10.31 -22.78 6.20
N LEU A 58 9.75 -22.69 5.00
CA LEU A 58 8.51 -21.97 4.74
C LEU A 58 7.42 -22.78 5.46
N ARG A 59 7.18 -22.58 6.74
CA ARG A 59 6.11 -23.31 7.45
C ARG A 59 4.75 -22.96 6.87
N ARG A 60 3.89 -23.96 6.62
CA ARG A 60 2.49 -23.81 6.18
C ARG A 60 1.70 -22.84 7.07
N SER A 61 2.08 -22.75 8.35
CA SER A 61 1.50 -21.86 9.36
C SER A 61 1.96 -20.39 9.30
N HIS A 62 2.98 -20.05 8.51
CA HIS A 62 3.41 -18.66 8.34
C HIS A 62 2.64 -17.93 7.23
N TRP A 63 2.00 -18.66 6.31
CA TRP A 63 1.20 -18.08 5.22
C TRP A 63 -0.27 -17.87 5.59
N GLU A 64 -0.77 -18.61 6.58
CA GLU A 64 -2.10 -18.42 7.17
C GLU A 64 -2.10 -17.26 8.18
N THR A 65 -0.92 -16.89 8.69
CA THR A 65 -0.72 -15.72 9.57
C THR A 65 -0.19 -14.49 8.85
N MET A 66 0.36 -14.65 7.64
CA MET A 66 0.73 -13.57 6.72
C MET A 66 -0.40 -13.39 5.69
N ASP A 67 -1.52 -12.87 6.19
CA ASP A 67 -2.68 -12.44 5.41
C ASP A 67 -2.21 -11.59 4.22
N VAL A 68 -2.52 -11.98 2.98
CA VAL A 68 -2.24 -11.15 1.79
C VAL A 68 -2.93 -9.78 1.89
N ARG A 69 -4.00 -9.67 2.70
CA ARG A 69 -4.69 -8.42 3.04
C ARG A 69 -3.90 -7.50 3.99
N GLN A 70 -2.87 -8.01 4.67
CA GLN A 70 -1.91 -7.18 5.41
C GLN A 70 -0.98 -6.41 4.47
N TYR A 71 -1.05 -6.68 3.16
CA TYR A 71 -0.42 -5.88 2.11
C TYR A 71 -1.45 -5.08 1.29
N ASP A 72 -2.57 -4.64 1.92
CA ASP A 72 -3.51 -3.72 1.27
C ASP A 72 -2.90 -2.30 1.27
N PRO A 73 -2.52 -1.76 0.10
CA PRO A 73 -1.80 -0.50 -0.01
C PRO A 73 -2.53 0.68 0.64
N ARG A 74 -3.86 0.60 0.77
CA ARG A 74 -4.66 1.64 1.44
C ARG A 74 -4.34 1.78 2.92
N ARG A 75 -4.08 0.67 3.63
CA ARG A 75 -3.69 0.72 5.05
C ARG A 75 -2.30 1.29 5.22
N ILE A 76 -1.35 0.89 4.38
CA ILE A 76 0.03 1.43 4.40
C ILE A 76 0.00 2.96 4.21
N VAL A 77 -0.83 3.47 3.30
CA VAL A 77 -1.00 4.92 3.08
C VAL A 77 -1.76 5.60 4.21
N ALA A 78 -2.80 4.97 4.77
CA ALA A 78 -3.56 5.52 5.89
C ALA A 78 -2.75 5.57 7.20
N ASP A 79 -1.89 4.57 7.42
CA ASP A 79 -0.98 4.50 8.55
C ASP A 79 0.16 5.51 8.33
N ALA A 80 0.69 5.65 7.11
CA ALA A 80 1.62 6.73 6.77
C ALA A 80 0.99 8.13 6.98
N LEU A 81 -0.28 8.33 6.61
CA LEU A 81 -0.98 9.60 6.83
C LEU A 81 -1.28 9.89 8.31
N ARG A 82 -1.52 8.85 9.13
CA ARG A 82 -1.68 8.99 10.59
C ARG A 82 -0.36 9.23 11.32
N GLU A 83 0.72 8.60 10.87
CA GLU A 83 2.08 8.82 11.39
C GLU A 83 2.64 10.18 10.91
N THR A 84 2.10 10.74 9.82
CA THR A 84 2.46 12.09 9.33
C THR A 84 1.75 13.20 10.12
N ASP A 85 1.04 12.91 11.22
CA ASP A 85 0.81 13.92 12.25
C ASP A 85 2.17 14.23 12.91
N ILE A 86 2.82 15.24 12.33
CA ILE A 86 4.16 15.74 12.58
C ILE A 86 4.50 15.72 14.07
N ASP A 87 5.43 14.86 14.45
CA ASP A 87 6.05 14.89 15.77
C ASP A 87 6.74 16.26 15.95
N PRO A 88 6.34 17.11 16.91
CA PRO A 88 6.86 18.47 17.07
C PRO A 88 8.36 18.50 17.39
N ASN A 89 8.98 17.34 17.64
CA ASN A 89 10.40 17.18 17.91
C ASN A 89 11.21 16.57 16.73
N THR A 90 10.70 16.68 15.50
CA THR A 90 11.42 16.21 14.31
C THR A 90 12.73 16.99 14.14
N GLU A 91 13.86 16.30 14.32
CA GLU A 91 15.18 16.84 14.00
C GLU A 91 15.31 17.02 12.48
N TRP A 92 15.33 18.26 12.05
CA TRP A 92 15.46 18.63 10.66
C TRP A 92 16.84 18.25 10.11
N PRO A 93 16.94 17.52 8.98
CA PRO A 93 18.22 17.18 8.37
C PRO A 93 19.08 18.42 8.14
N GLY A 94 20.40 18.34 8.37
CA GLY A 94 21.31 19.48 8.24
C GLY A 94 21.23 20.20 6.88
N GLU A 95 20.95 19.46 5.81
CA GLU A 95 20.72 20.04 4.47
C GLU A 95 19.53 21.00 4.43
N VAL A 96 18.45 20.73 5.16
CA VAL A 96 17.27 21.61 5.19
C VAL A 96 17.53 22.90 5.96
N LEU A 97 18.40 22.86 6.98
CA LEU A 97 18.83 24.03 7.74
C LEU A 97 19.73 24.93 6.89
N VAL A 98 20.63 24.34 6.11
CA VAL A 98 21.47 25.07 5.15
C VAL A 98 20.62 25.70 4.05
N GLU A 99 19.58 25.01 3.57
CA GLU A 99 18.65 25.58 2.59
C GLU A 99 17.80 26.71 3.19
N ALA A 100 17.34 26.57 4.43
CA ALA A 100 16.64 27.64 5.16
C ALA A 100 17.50 28.91 5.28
N GLY A 101 18.81 28.77 5.50
CA GLY A 101 19.75 29.91 5.53
C GLY A 101 19.92 30.63 4.18
N ARG A 102 19.50 30.02 3.06
CA ARG A 102 19.51 30.65 1.72
C ARG A 102 18.18 31.30 1.35
N VAL A 103 17.10 31.01 2.09
CA VAL A 103 15.77 31.56 1.84
C VAL A 103 15.77 33.04 2.20
N ARG A 104 15.30 33.88 1.28
CA ARG A 104 15.12 35.32 1.55
C ARG A 104 13.80 35.54 2.29
N PRO A 105 13.73 36.53 3.20
CA PRO A 105 12.47 36.86 3.85
C PRO A 105 11.47 37.38 2.80
N GLY A 106 10.21 36.93 2.90
CA GLY A 106 9.16 37.22 1.90
C GLY A 106 9.22 36.35 0.63
N GLN A 107 10.10 35.35 0.56
CA GLN A 107 10.13 34.41 -0.55
C GLN A 107 8.86 33.55 -0.55
N LYS A 108 8.17 33.45 -1.70
CA LYS A 108 6.89 32.71 -1.81
C LYS A 108 7.07 31.27 -2.28
N TYR A 109 8.14 31.00 -3.01
CA TYR A 109 8.39 29.71 -3.65
C TYR A 109 9.80 29.22 -3.37
N LEU A 110 9.93 27.92 -3.17
CA LEU A 110 11.19 27.20 -3.15
C LEU A 110 11.37 26.47 -4.47
N ILE A 111 12.56 26.54 -5.07
CA ILE A 111 12.89 25.84 -6.31
C ILE A 111 13.69 24.60 -5.92
N THR A 112 13.11 23.43 -6.15
CA THR A 112 13.71 22.12 -5.85
C THR A 112 13.92 21.34 -7.13
N GLY A 113 14.80 20.33 -7.12
CA GLY A 113 15.05 19.46 -8.27
C GLY A 113 16.23 19.89 -9.16
N PRO A 114 16.62 19.02 -10.12
CA PRO A 114 17.78 19.25 -10.98
C PRO A 114 17.55 20.43 -11.94
N ALA A 115 18.63 21.06 -12.42
CA ALA A 115 18.54 22.19 -13.36
C ALA A 115 17.71 21.88 -14.62
N SER A 116 17.66 20.61 -15.03
CA SER A 116 16.86 20.14 -16.16
C SER A 116 15.35 20.07 -15.86
N HIS A 117 14.94 19.94 -14.60
CA HIS A 117 13.55 19.84 -14.16
C HIS A 117 13.32 20.53 -12.81
N PRO A 118 13.28 21.87 -12.77
CA PRO A 118 13.00 22.60 -11.55
C PRO A 118 11.52 22.46 -11.16
N ARG A 119 11.26 22.06 -9.92
CA ARG A 119 9.94 22.09 -9.28
C ARG A 119 9.82 23.31 -8.38
N ARG A 120 8.69 24.00 -8.47
CA ARG A 120 8.36 25.14 -7.60
C ARG A 120 7.36 24.67 -6.55
N ILE A 121 7.75 24.77 -5.28
CA ILE A 121 6.91 24.42 -4.14
C ILE A 121 6.56 25.71 -3.40
N LEU A 122 5.30 25.88 -3.01
CA LEU A 122 4.86 27.03 -2.22
C LEU A 122 5.41 26.91 -0.80
N ILE A 123 5.99 27.98 -0.24
CA ILE A 123 6.47 27.94 1.15
C ILE A 123 5.30 27.73 2.14
N THR A 124 4.09 28.14 1.75
CA THR A 124 2.84 27.90 2.48
C THR A 124 2.30 26.46 2.38
N SER A 125 2.91 25.58 1.59
CA SER A 125 2.55 24.14 1.56
C SER A 125 3.49 23.23 2.36
N LEU A 126 4.60 23.75 2.89
CA LEU A 126 5.48 23.03 3.82
C LEU A 126 4.80 22.78 5.19
N PRO A 127 5.38 21.99 6.10
CA PRO A 127 4.94 21.92 7.49
C PRO A 127 5.08 23.27 8.22
N GLU A 128 4.29 23.51 9.26
CA GLU A 128 4.32 24.75 10.06
C GLU A 128 5.65 24.96 10.78
N ASN A 129 6.25 23.88 11.28
CA ASN A 129 7.53 23.91 12.00
C ASN A 129 8.77 23.83 11.07
N ASP A 130 8.61 23.98 9.76
CA ASP A 130 9.73 23.89 8.80
C ASP A 130 10.64 25.14 8.87
N PRO A 131 11.97 24.98 9.07
CA PRO A 131 12.90 26.11 9.17
C PRO A 131 12.89 27.01 7.93
N ARG A 132 12.58 26.47 6.74
CA ARG A 132 12.49 27.24 5.48
C ARG A 132 11.26 28.13 5.46
N ARG A 133 10.16 27.70 6.09
CA ARG A 133 8.96 28.53 6.27
C ARG A 133 9.19 29.63 7.28
N ILE A 134 9.79 29.29 8.42
CA ILE A 134 10.10 30.25 9.48
C ILE A 134 11.00 31.36 8.91
N ALA A 135 12.07 31.00 8.19
CA ALA A 135 12.98 31.96 7.55
C ALA A 135 12.28 32.91 6.56
N ALA A 136 11.25 32.44 5.85
CA ALA A 136 10.49 33.26 4.91
C ALA A 136 9.48 34.20 5.60
N GLN A 137 8.94 33.83 6.77
CA GLN A 137 7.90 34.58 7.49
C GLN A 137 8.40 35.84 8.20
N VAL A 138 9.71 35.98 8.46
CA VAL A 138 10.35 37.04 9.29
C VAL A 138 10.08 38.50 8.84
N VAL A 139 9.34 38.75 7.74
CA VAL A 139 8.94 40.11 7.31
C VAL A 139 7.44 40.43 7.55
N GLY A 140 6.64 39.48 8.05
CA GLY A 140 5.20 39.69 8.27
C GLY A 140 4.83 40.59 9.47
N GLU A 141 5.64 40.59 10.54
CA GLU A 141 5.25 41.24 11.82
C GLU A 141 5.71 42.69 11.99
N CYS A 142 6.44 43.27 11.03
CA CYS A 142 6.91 44.66 11.14
C CYS A 142 6.00 45.68 10.44
N ARG A 143 4.72 45.34 10.15
CA ARG A 143 3.76 46.28 9.52
C ARG A 143 2.39 46.37 10.20
N THR A 144 2.23 45.83 11.41
CA THR A 144 0.99 45.94 12.21
C THR A 144 1.27 46.43 13.63
N ALA A 145 2.16 47.42 13.77
CA ALA A 145 2.31 48.24 14.96
C ALA A 145 2.72 49.65 14.51
N GLY A 146 1.72 50.45 14.16
CA GLY A 146 1.85 51.83 13.71
C GLY A 146 0.47 52.45 13.55
#